data_AF-A0A7W1FFP6-F1
#
_entry.id   AF-A0A7W1FFP6-F1
#
_cell.length_a   1.000
_cell.length_b   1.000
_cell.length_c   1.000
_cell.angle_alpha   90.00
_cell.angle_beta   90.00
_cell.angle_gamma   90.00
#
_symmetry.space_group_name_H-M   'P 1'
#
loop_
_entity.id
_entity.type
_entity.pdbx_description
1 polymer ?
#
loop_
_entity_poly.entity_id
_entity_poly.type
_entity_poly.pdbx_seq_one_letter_code
_entity_poly.pdbx_strand_id
1 'polypeptide(L)'
;KFPFVDLESGGSVQGMTKNVGDILAKLPADVKIIPGHGGLSTREDLKAYHQMLVETTDIVQKGMISGKALEGLKKDGLPAKYKSWGEGFIKTDFWIETIYKSLTMKMK
;
A
#
# COMPACT_ATOMS: atom_id res chain seq x y z
N LYS A 1 -1.10 -4.28 -8.31
CA LYS A 1 -0.98 -5.41 -7.36
C LYS A 1 -0.40 -4.88 -6.05
N PHE A 2 -0.67 -5.49 -4.89
CA PHE A 2 -0.06 -5.04 -3.64
C PHE A 2 1.47 -5.26 -3.67
N PRO A 3 2.26 -4.31 -3.13
CA PRO A 3 3.70 -4.45 -3.07
C PRO A 3 4.14 -5.33 -1.90
N PHE A 4 5.32 -5.90 -2.03
CA PHE A 4 6.06 -6.41 -0.87
C PHE A 4 6.77 -5.24 -0.17
N VAL A 5 6.75 -5.23 1.16
CA VAL A 5 7.45 -4.23 1.98
C VAL A 5 8.27 -5.00 3.01
N ASP A 6 9.58 -4.89 2.93
CA ASP A 6 10.49 -5.53 3.87
C ASP A 6 10.56 -4.72 5.17
N LEU A 7 9.71 -5.06 6.13
CA LEU A 7 9.69 -4.41 7.44
C LEU A 7 10.89 -4.81 8.31
N GLU A 8 11.48 -5.98 8.08
CA GLU A 8 12.59 -6.51 8.89
C GLU A 8 13.91 -5.82 8.55
N SER A 9 14.08 -5.42 7.28
CA SER A 9 15.23 -4.64 6.81
C SER A 9 15.05 -3.12 6.95
N GLY A 10 14.10 -2.66 7.78
CA GLY A 10 13.88 -1.24 8.08
C GLY A 10 12.94 -0.50 7.11
N GLY A 11 12.25 -1.21 6.22
CA GLY A 11 11.21 -0.63 5.37
C GLY A 11 9.92 -0.28 6.14
N SER A 12 9.08 0.55 5.53
CA SER A 12 7.74 0.84 6.05
C SER A 12 6.77 1.20 4.92
N VAL A 13 5.49 0.88 5.12
CA VAL A 13 4.42 1.28 4.19
C VAL A 13 4.33 2.80 4.12
N GLN A 14 4.46 3.49 5.25
CA GLN A 14 4.41 4.96 5.31
C GLN A 14 5.56 5.60 4.53
N GLY A 15 6.77 5.06 4.66
CA GLY A 15 7.94 5.50 3.88
C GLY A 15 7.73 5.29 2.39
N MET A 16 7.22 4.12 1.99
CA MET A 16 6.88 3.85 0.59
C MET A 16 5.83 4.85 0.06
N THR A 17 4.74 5.08 0.78
CA THR A 17 3.70 6.05 0.41
C THR A 17 4.30 7.44 0.21
N LYS A 18 5.09 7.92 1.17
CA LYS A 18 5.74 9.23 1.09
C LYS A 18 6.65 9.33 -0.14
N ASN A 19 7.52 8.35 -0.34
CA ASN A 19 8.48 8.36 -1.45
C ASN A 19 7.78 8.36 -2.80
N VAL A 20 6.72 7.56 -2.97
CA VAL A 20 5.93 7.53 -4.20
C VAL A 20 5.24 8.88 -4.44
N GLY A 21 4.68 9.50 -3.39
CA GLY A 21 4.09 10.84 -3.48
C GLY A 21 5.11 11.90 -3.91
N ASP A 22 6.30 11.89 -3.31
CA ASP A 22 7.39 12.81 -3.64
C ASP A 22 7.88 12.64 -5.09
N ILE A 23 7.92 11.41 -5.59
CA ILE A 23 8.25 11.11 -6.99
C ILE A 23 7.16 11.65 -7.91
N LEU A 24 5.89 11.34 -7.64
CA LEU A 24 4.74 11.80 -8.44
C LEU A 24 4.67 13.32 -8.61
N ALA A 25 5.10 14.06 -7.59
CA ALA A 25 5.16 15.53 -7.62
C ALA A 25 6.23 16.08 -8.58
N LYS A 26 7.27 15.29 -8.88
CA LYS A 26 8.42 15.70 -9.71
C LYS A 26 8.34 15.19 -11.15
N LEU A 27 7.52 14.18 -11.42
CA LEU A 27 7.41 13.60 -12.76
C LEU A 27 6.66 14.53 -13.73
N PRO A 28 7.15 14.68 -14.99
CA PRO A 28 6.39 15.32 -16.04
C PRO A 28 5.17 14.46 -16.42
N ALA A 29 4.17 15.08 -17.04
CA ALA A 29 2.88 14.42 -17.32
C ALA A 29 3.00 13.26 -18.32
N ASP A 30 3.91 13.33 -19.28
CA ASP A 30 4.07 12.39 -20.39
C ASP A 30 5.13 11.30 -20.14
N VAL A 31 5.66 11.21 -18.91
CA VAL A 31 6.71 10.25 -18.57
C VAL A 31 6.26 8.81 -18.79
N LYS A 32 7.20 7.98 -19.26
CA LYS A 32 7.07 6.52 -19.26
C LYS A 32 7.82 5.94 -18.07
N ILE A 33 7.17 5.03 -17.35
CA ILE A 33 7.72 4.39 -16.16
C ILE A 33 7.95 2.92 -16.47
N ILE A 34 9.19 2.45 -16.32
CA ILE A 34 9.55 1.04 -16.46
C ILE A 34 9.62 0.44 -15.04
N PRO A 35 8.61 -0.34 -14.61
CA PRO A 35 8.64 -0.96 -13.29
C PRO A 35 9.57 -2.16 -13.27
N GLY A 36 10.03 -2.56 -12.08
CA GLY A 36 10.77 -3.82 -11.90
C GLY A 36 9.93 -5.06 -12.21
N HIS A 37 8.60 -4.97 -12.09
CA HIS A 37 7.65 -6.03 -12.43
C HIS A 37 6.44 -5.46 -13.19
N GLY A 38 5.93 -6.23 -14.16
CA GLY A 38 4.78 -5.84 -14.98
C GLY A 38 5.17 -5.12 -16.27
N GLY A 39 4.17 -4.58 -16.95
CA GLY A 39 4.34 -3.87 -18.22
C GLY A 39 4.72 -2.40 -18.04
N LEU A 40 5.02 -1.74 -19.16
CA LEU A 40 5.26 -0.30 -19.23
C LEU A 40 4.09 0.46 -18.58
N SER A 41 4.42 1.39 -17.68
CA SER A 41 3.45 2.13 -16.86
C SER A 41 3.48 3.63 -17.16
N THR A 42 2.42 4.30 -16.77
CA THR A 42 2.21 5.75 -16.90
C THR A 42 2.28 6.46 -15.55
N ARG A 43 2.27 7.80 -15.57
CA ARG A 43 2.14 8.61 -14.36
C ARG A 43 0.81 8.33 -13.64
N GLU A 44 -0.25 8.10 -14.40
CA GLU A 44 -1.60 7.79 -13.89
C GLU A 44 -1.61 6.45 -13.14
N ASP A 45 -0.90 5.44 -13.65
CA ASP A 45 -0.75 4.15 -12.97
C ASP A 45 -0.02 4.32 -11.63
N LEU A 46 1.04 5.13 -11.59
CA LEU A 46 1.75 5.44 -10.35
C LEU A 46 0.87 6.23 -9.37
N LYS A 47 0.01 7.12 -9.87
CA LYS A 47 -0.98 7.84 -9.05
C LYS A 47 -2.01 6.89 -8.44
N ALA A 48 -2.54 5.94 -9.22
CA ALA A 48 -3.45 4.92 -8.73
C ALA A 48 -2.79 4.02 -7.67
N TYR A 49 -1.51 3.69 -7.88
CA TYR A 49 -0.68 2.98 -6.91
C TYR A 49 -0.51 3.77 -5.59
N HIS A 50 -0.17 5.05 -5.68
CA HIS A 50 -0.08 5.90 -4.49
C HIS A 50 -1.41 6.01 -3.75
N GLN A 51 -2.52 6.19 -4.47
CA GLN A 51 -3.85 6.26 -3.88
C GLN A 51 -4.20 4.95 -3.15
N MET A 52 -3.87 3.79 -3.73
CA MET A 52 -4.05 2.50 -3.05
C MET A 52 -3.27 2.46 -1.73
N LEU A 53 -1.99 2.89 -1.72
CA LEU A 53 -1.18 2.91 -0.51
C LEU A 53 -1.81 3.79 0.58
N VAL A 54 -2.23 5.01 0.21
CA VAL A 54 -2.85 5.96 1.15
C VAL A 54 -4.15 5.40 1.73
N GLU A 55 -5.09 5.01 0.87
CA GLU A 55 -6.43 4.63 1.31
C GLU A 55 -6.43 3.33 2.12
N THR A 56 -5.67 2.32 1.68
CA THR A 56 -5.62 1.06 2.42
C THR A 56 -4.91 1.23 3.77
N THR A 57 -3.90 2.11 3.85
CA THR A 57 -3.27 2.48 5.13
C THR A 57 -4.26 3.15 6.06
N ASP A 58 -5.02 4.13 5.57
CA ASP A 58 -6.01 4.87 6.35
C ASP A 58 -7.14 3.95 6.87
N ILE A 59 -7.62 3.02 6.04
CA ILE A 59 -8.64 2.03 6.45
C ILE A 59 -8.15 1.18 7.63
N VAL A 60 -6.95 0.62 7.53
CA VAL A 60 -6.36 -0.21 8.60
C VAL A 60 -6.13 0.64 9.84
N GLN A 61 -5.58 1.84 9.69
CA GLN A 61 -5.32 2.74 10.81
C GLN A 61 -6.61 3.12 11.56
N LYS A 62 -7.68 3.48 10.84
CA LYS A 62 -8.98 3.80 11.45
C LYS A 62 -9.57 2.59 12.18
N GLY A 63 -9.42 1.39 11.62
CA GLY A 63 -9.85 0.16 12.27
C GLY A 63 -9.09 -0.10 13.57
N MET A 64 -7.76 0.11 13.56
CA MET A 64 -6.92 0.02 14.76
C MET A 64 -7.33 1.04 15.84
N ILE A 65 -7.53 2.32 15.46
CA ILE A 65 -8.01 3.37 16.36
C ILE A 65 -9.38 3.01 16.98
N SER A 66 -10.22 2.31 16.23
CA SER A 66 -11.53 1.83 16.69
C SER A 66 -11.44 0.56 17.56
N GLY A 67 -10.24 0.12 17.95
CA GLY A 67 -10.02 -1.05 18.80
C GLY A 67 -10.09 -2.41 18.08
N LYS A 68 -10.12 -2.44 16.73
CA LYS A 68 -10.14 -3.72 16.00
C LYS A 68 -8.76 -4.38 16.03
N ALA A 69 -8.75 -5.67 16.39
CA ALA A 69 -7.57 -6.52 16.27
C ALA A 69 -7.33 -6.93 14.80
N LEU A 70 -6.09 -7.36 14.50
CA LEU A 70 -5.64 -7.75 13.15
C LEU A 70 -6.59 -8.73 12.44
N GLU A 71 -7.03 -9.77 13.14
CA GLU A 71 -7.92 -10.79 12.55
C GLU A 71 -9.29 -10.21 12.16
N GLY A 72 -9.80 -9.24 12.93
CA GLY A 72 -11.00 -8.49 12.58
C GLY A 72 -10.80 -7.64 11.32
N LEU A 73 -9.64 -6.99 11.19
CA LEU A 73 -9.30 -6.19 10.01
C LEU A 73 -9.17 -7.04 8.75
N LYS A 74 -8.55 -8.23 8.84
CA LYS A 74 -8.48 -9.19 7.73
C LYS A 74 -9.87 -9.65 7.31
N LYS A 75 -10.74 -9.97 8.28
CA LYS A 75 -12.12 -10.40 8.01
C LYS A 75 -12.96 -9.31 7.34
N ASP A 76 -12.79 -8.05 7.74
CA ASP A 76 -13.45 -6.91 7.09
C ASP A 76 -12.92 -6.67 5.67
N GLY A 77 -11.65 -6.99 5.44
CA GLY A 77 -11.00 -6.87 4.14
C GLY A 77 -10.81 -5.42 3.69
N LEU A 78 -10.78 -5.22 2.37
CA LEU A 78 -10.65 -3.91 1.73
C LEU A 78 -11.84 -3.67 0.78
N PRO A 79 -12.15 -2.40 0.46
CA PRO A 79 -13.16 -2.06 -0.54
C PRO A 79 -12.99 -2.84 -1.85
N ALA A 80 -14.10 -3.21 -2.49
CA ALA A 80 -14.12 -4.07 -3.68
C ALA A 80 -13.21 -3.57 -4.82
N LYS A 81 -12.99 -2.25 -4.94
CA LYS A 81 -12.06 -1.65 -5.92
C LYS A 81 -10.60 -2.13 -5.77
N TYR A 82 -10.23 -2.66 -4.60
CA TYR A 82 -8.90 -3.21 -4.34
C TYR A 82 -8.84 -4.75 -4.46
N LYS A 83 -9.94 -5.43 -4.82
CA LYS A 83 -9.96 -6.90 -4.92
C LYS A 83 -8.90 -7.42 -5.90
N SER A 84 -8.78 -6.81 -7.08
CA SER A 84 -7.80 -7.24 -8.12
C SER A 84 -6.34 -7.02 -7.73
N TRP A 85 -6.08 -6.19 -6.70
CA TRP A 85 -4.74 -5.92 -6.21
C TRP A 85 -4.16 -7.12 -5.46
N GLY A 86 -5.01 -7.90 -4.79
CA GLY A 86 -4.66 -9.09 -4.02
C GLY A 86 -4.54 -10.38 -4.84
N GLU A 87 -4.72 -10.32 -6.16
CA GLU A 87 -4.54 -11.47 -7.04
C GLU A 87 -3.06 -11.81 -7.32
N GLY A 88 -2.13 -10.91 -6.95
CA GLY A 88 -0.70 -11.10 -7.16
C GLY A 88 -0.04 -12.02 -6.13
N PHE A 89 1.28 -11.89 -5.99
CA PHE A 89 2.05 -12.58 -4.94
C PHE A 89 1.55 -12.20 -3.54
N ILE A 90 1.32 -10.91 -3.31
CA ILE A 90 0.78 -10.39 -2.05
C ILE A 90 -0.75 -10.41 -2.08
N LYS A 91 -1.33 -11.19 -1.15
CA LYS A 91 -2.78 -11.30 -0.95
C LYS A 91 -3.30 -10.20 -0.04
N THR A 92 -4.61 -9.93 -0.10
CA THR A 92 -5.28 -8.87 0.69
C THR A 92 -4.99 -8.98 2.19
N ASP A 93 -5.12 -10.17 2.77
CA ASP A 93 -4.91 -10.37 4.20
C ASP A 93 -3.48 -10.10 4.63
N PHE A 94 -2.51 -10.50 3.78
CA PHE A 94 -1.10 -10.23 4.02
C PHE A 94 -0.78 -8.74 3.89
N TRP A 95 -1.41 -8.05 2.94
CA TRP A 95 -1.27 -6.60 2.80
C TRP A 95 -1.81 -5.84 4.02
N ILE A 96 -3.00 -6.21 4.51
CA ILE A 96 -3.58 -5.66 5.75
C ILE A 96 -2.64 -5.89 6.93
N GLU A 97 -2.10 -7.10 7.07
CA GLU A 97 -1.13 -7.43 8.12
C GLU A 97 0.16 -6.61 8.02
N THR A 98 0.67 -6.44 6.80
CA THR A 98 1.87 -5.61 6.54
C THR A 98 1.64 -4.17 6.99
N ILE A 99 0.50 -3.58 6.64
CA ILE A 99 0.15 -2.22 7.08
C ILE A 99 0.04 -2.16 8.60
N TYR A 100 -0.67 -3.10 9.22
CA TYR A 100 -0.86 -3.15 10.67
C TYR A 100 0.48 -3.18 11.41
N LYS A 101 1.39 -4.07 10.98
CA LYS A 101 2.75 -4.19 11.54
C LYS A 101 3.54 -2.91 11.34
N SER A 102 3.52 -2.33 10.12
CA SER A 102 4.21 -1.08 9.80
C SER A 102 3.73 0.09 10.68
N LEU A 103 2.42 0.21 10.92
CA LEU A 103 1.84 1.22 11.82
C LEU A 103 2.26 0.98 13.28
N THR A 104 2.27 -0.27 13.73
CA THR A 104 2.63 -0.63 15.11
C THR A 104 4.10 -0.34 15.41
N MET A 105 5.00 -0.60 14.44
CA MET A 105 6.43 -0.28 14.59
C MET A 105 6.70 1.22 14.69
N LYS A 106 5.91 2.06 14.01
CA LYS A 106 6.03 3.53 14.07
C LYS A 106 5.54 4.13 15.39
N MET A 107 4.63 3.44 16.10
CA MET A 107 4.09 3.90 17.39
C MET A 107 4.98 3.55 18.58
N LYS A 108 6.04 2.77 18.37
CA LYS A 108 7.11 2.54 19.35
C LYS A 108 8.14 3.66 19.25
#